data_AF-A0A6J1PTS5-F1
#
_entry.id   AF-A0A6J1PTS5-F1
#
_cell.length_a   1.000
_cell.length_b   1.000
_cell.length_c   1.000
_cell.angle_alpha   90.00
_cell.angle_beta   90.00
_cell.angle_gamma   90.00
#
_symmetry.space_group_name_H-M   'P 1'
#
loop_
_entity.id
_entity.type
_entity.pdbx_description
1 polymer ?
#
loop_
_entity_poly.entity_id
_entity_poly.type
_entity_poly.pdbx_seq_one_letter_code
_entity_poly.pdbx_strand_id
1 'polypeptide(L)'
;MQILSLNFLIYTIGGIWRPVEWSSNGAKLLYSIFTCGVIFSEYFLMLTQFLDILLVVDNIDDFTANALMFLAIVTDCCKATVVVIRRNAIINIVQSLLKAPHKPRNEDEVAIQTKFDKFIRTFSIRYSFMAIIAVAGTTIGSVLNVMQVIGTGTDALILGLSLQTCAQLEIFESRLHKFIINKTVRDLGHTLSASNKNEVGISECVDYHLSIY
;
A
#
# COMPACT_ATOMS: atom_id res chain seq x y z
N MET A 1 -14.52 7.07 -35.75
CA MET A 1 -13.78 8.26 -36.26
C MET A 1 -12.47 7.79 -36.85
N GLN A 2 -12.11 8.20 -38.08
CA GLN A 2 -10.87 7.72 -38.74
C GLN A 2 -9.62 8.51 -38.33
N ILE A 3 -9.73 9.82 -38.08
CA ILE A 3 -8.63 10.64 -37.57
C ILE A 3 -8.51 10.52 -36.05
N LEU A 4 -7.28 10.55 -35.51
CA LEU A 4 -6.99 10.48 -34.06
C LEU A 4 -7.52 9.22 -33.35
N SER A 5 -7.71 8.11 -34.06
CA SER A 5 -8.33 6.88 -33.55
C SER A 5 -7.71 6.36 -32.26
N LEU A 6 -6.37 6.35 -32.17
CA LEU A 6 -5.65 5.93 -30.97
C LEU A 6 -5.97 6.82 -29.75
N ASN A 7 -6.00 8.14 -29.93
CA ASN A 7 -6.30 9.05 -28.84
C ASN A 7 -7.73 8.85 -28.34
N PHE A 8 -8.71 8.79 -29.25
CA PHE A 8 -10.09 8.53 -28.87
C PHE A 8 -10.28 7.16 -28.23
N LEU A 9 -9.51 6.14 -28.62
CA LEU A 9 -9.51 4.83 -27.98
C LEU A 9 -9.02 4.93 -26.53
N ILE A 10 -7.93 5.66 -26.27
CA ILE A 10 -7.42 5.89 -24.91
C ILE A 10 -8.49 6.59 -24.05
N TYR A 11 -9.11 7.66 -24.56
CA TYR A 11 -10.19 8.34 -23.85
C TYR A 11 -11.43 7.46 -23.65
N THR A 12 -11.68 6.50 -24.55
CA THR A 12 -12.79 5.54 -24.42
C THR A 12 -12.53 4.55 -23.29
N ILE A 13 -11.30 4.00 -23.22
CA ILE A 13 -10.88 3.09 -22.15
C ILE A 13 -10.87 3.82 -20.81
N GLY A 14 -10.41 5.08 -20.79
CA GLY A 14 -10.43 5.94 -19.60
C GLY A 14 -11.82 6.42 -19.17
N GLY A 15 -12.89 6.04 -19.88
CA GLY A 15 -14.26 6.36 -19.47
C GLY A 15 -14.73 7.78 -19.75
N ILE A 16 -13.92 8.60 -20.43
CA ILE A 16 -14.24 10.02 -20.72
C ILE A 16 -14.95 10.17 -22.07
N TRP A 17 -14.62 9.37 -23.08
CA TRP A 17 -15.16 9.52 -24.43
C TRP A 17 -15.99 8.33 -24.90
N ARG A 18 -17.31 8.55 -25.04
CA ARG A 18 -18.20 7.53 -25.62
C ARG A 18 -18.06 7.46 -27.15
N PRO A 19 -17.76 6.28 -27.74
CA PRO A 19 -17.73 6.08 -29.19
C PRO A 19 -19.03 6.51 -29.88
N VAL A 20 -18.91 7.01 -31.11
CA VAL A 20 -20.06 7.53 -31.87
C VAL A 20 -20.83 6.40 -32.57
N GLU A 21 -20.15 5.28 -32.81
CA GLU A 21 -20.60 4.14 -33.60
C GLU A 21 -21.60 3.24 -32.86
N TRP A 22 -21.77 3.42 -31.54
CA TRP A 22 -22.65 2.56 -30.73
C TRP A 22 -24.13 2.88 -30.98
N SER A 23 -24.90 1.89 -31.42
CA SER A 23 -26.35 2.04 -31.68
C SER A 23 -27.21 1.75 -30.45
N SER A 24 -26.85 0.73 -29.66
CA SER A 24 -27.65 0.25 -28.51
C SER A 24 -27.83 1.31 -27.41
N ASN A 25 -29.08 1.55 -27.01
CA ASN A 25 -29.43 2.47 -25.93
C ASN A 25 -28.92 2.00 -24.56
N GLY A 26 -28.91 0.68 -24.32
CA GLY A 26 -28.39 0.11 -23.06
C GLY A 26 -26.88 0.32 -22.91
N ALA A 27 -26.11 0.08 -23.98
CA ALA A 27 -24.66 0.32 -23.97
C ALA A 27 -24.32 1.81 -23.76
N LYS A 28 -25.10 2.72 -24.36
CA LYS A 28 -24.96 4.16 -24.14
C LYS A 28 -25.24 4.54 -22.68
N LEU A 29 -26.28 3.97 -22.07
CA LEU A 29 -26.64 4.22 -20.68
C LEU A 29 -25.54 3.71 -19.74
N LEU A 30 -25.12 2.45 -19.89
CA LEU A 30 -24.05 1.84 -19.09
C LEU A 30 -22.76 2.64 -19.16
N TYR A 31 -22.36 3.05 -20.36
CA TYR A 31 -21.17 3.88 -20.52
C TYR A 31 -21.34 5.27 -19.88
N SER A 32 -22.54 5.86 -19.92
CA SER A 32 -22.79 7.15 -19.26
C SER A 32 -22.72 7.04 -17.75
N ILE A 33 -23.19 5.93 -17.17
CA ILE A 33 -23.03 5.64 -15.74
C ILE A 33 -21.54 5.47 -15.41
N PHE A 34 -20.80 4.73 -16.24
CA PHE A 34 -19.35 4.57 -16.09
C PHE A 34 -18.62 5.92 -16.13
N THR A 35 -18.89 6.78 -17.13
CA THR A 35 -18.32 8.14 -17.21
C THR A 35 -18.67 8.97 -15.97
N CYS A 36 -19.91 8.89 -15.47
CA CYS A 36 -20.31 9.61 -14.26
C CYS A 36 -19.52 9.13 -13.04
N GLY A 37 -19.31 7.82 -12.90
CA GLY A 37 -18.48 7.24 -11.85
C GLY A 37 -17.01 7.67 -11.93
N VAL A 38 -16.43 7.70 -13.14
CA VAL A 38 -15.05 8.17 -13.36
C VAL A 38 -14.90 9.63 -12.96
N ILE A 39 -15.77 10.51 -13.45
CA ILE A 39 -15.75 11.94 -13.11
C ILE A 39 -15.95 12.17 -11.62
N PHE A 40 -16.89 11.45 -10.98
CA PHE A 40 -17.09 11.52 -9.53
C PHE A 40 -15.82 11.12 -8.77
N SER A 41 -15.14 10.05 -9.20
CA SER A 41 -13.89 9.60 -8.60
C SER A 41 -12.76 10.63 -8.77
N GLU A 42 -12.66 11.29 -9.92
CA GLU A 42 -11.67 12.36 -10.17
C GLU A 42 -11.89 13.55 -9.22
N TYR A 43 -13.13 14.00 -9.06
CA TYR A 43 -13.46 15.08 -8.13
C TYR A 43 -13.24 14.70 -6.66
N PHE A 44 -13.51 13.46 -6.28
CA PHE A 44 -13.21 12.97 -4.94
C PHE A 44 -11.70 12.96 -4.66
N LEU A 45 -10.88 12.55 -5.66
CA LEU A 45 -9.43 12.62 -5.57
C LEU A 45 -8.94 14.07 -5.40
N MET A 46 -9.49 15.01 -6.18
CA MET A 46 -9.19 16.44 -6.06
C MET A 46 -9.48 16.96 -4.64
N LEU A 47 -10.64 16.60 -4.06
CA LEU A 47 -10.99 16.98 -2.70
C LEU A 47 -10.02 16.40 -1.67
N THR A 48 -9.62 15.14 -1.84
CA THR A 48 -8.69 14.47 -0.91
C THR A 48 -7.33 15.15 -0.89
N GLN A 49 -6.81 15.52 -2.07
CA GLN A 49 -5.54 16.24 -2.22
C GLN A 49 -5.60 17.66 -1.65
N PHE A 50 -6.76 18.32 -1.75
CA PHE A 50 -6.98 19.59 -1.09
C PHE A 50 -6.95 19.46 0.44
N LEU A 51 -7.59 18.43 1.00
CA LEU A 51 -7.58 18.18 2.44
C LEU A 51 -6.17 17.82 2.96
N ASP A 52 -5.38 17.08 2.17
CA ASP A 52 -3.99 16.75 2.52
C ASP A 52 -3.13 18.01 2.69
N ILE A 53 -3.23 18.95 1.75
CA ILE A 53 -2.57 20.27 1.84
C ILE A 53 -3.00 21.04 3.09
N LEU A 54 -4.28 20.96 3.48
CA LEU A 54 -4.80 21.72 4.63
C LEU A 54 -4.51 21.09 5.98
N LEU A 55 -4.51 19.75 6.08
CA LEU A 55 -4.54 19.03 7.35
C LEU A 55 -3.22 18.33 7.70
N VAL A 56 -2.38 18.03 6.70
CA VAL A 56 -1.19 17.19 6.88
C VAL A 56 0.10 18.00 6.68
N VAL A 57 0.11 18.88 5.69
CA VAL A 57 1.31 19.63 5.31
C VAL A 57 1.69 20.68 6.36
N ASP A 58 2.88 20.55 6.95
CA ASP A 58 3.42 21.47 7.93
C ASP A 58 4.71 22.18 7.49
N ASN A 59 5.30 21.78 6.36
CA ASN A 59 6.55 22.32 5.83
C ASN A 59 6.44 22.78 4.36
N ILE A 60 7.36 23.67 3.95
CA ILE A 60 7.29 24.37 2.65
C ILE A 60 7.60 23.43 1.46
N ASP A 61 8.47 22.45 1.65
CA ASP A 61 8.85 21.52 0.59
C ASP A 61 7.69 20.56 0.24
N ASP A 62 7.08 19.96 1.27
CA ASP A 62 5.90 19.10 1.11
C ASP A 62 4.69 19.90 0.60
N PHE A 63 4.54 21.15 1.03
CA PHE A 63 3.54 22.05 0.48
C PHE A 63 3.72 22.24 -1.01
N THR A 64 4.95 22.50 -1.45
CA THR A 64 5.24 22.72 -2.87
C THR A 64 4.93 21.48 -3.70
N ALA A 65 5.36 20.29 -3.25
CA ALA A 65 5.09 19.04 -3.93
C ALA A 65 3.58 18.75 -4.02
N ASN A 66 2.86 18.86 -2.91
CA ASN A 66 1.42 18.59 -2.84
C ASN A 66 0.60 19.63 -3.63
N ALA A 67 0.97 20.91 -3.59
CA ALA A 67 0.33 21.97 -4.37
C ALA A 67 0.48 21.73 -5.89
N LEU A 68 1.66 21.28 -6.34
CA LEU A 68 1.88 20.93 -7.75
C LEU A 68 1.02 19.74 -8.17
N MET A 69 0.91 18.70 -7.34
CA MET A 69 0.02 17.56 -7.60
C MET A 69 -1.45 17.98 -7.64
N PHE A 70 -1.89 18.83 -6.71
CA PHE A 70 -3.24 19.37 -6.69
C PHE A 70 -3.59 20.15 -7.97
N LEU A 71 -2.70 21.05 -8.40
CA LEU A 71 -2.89 21.81 -9.64
C LEU A 71 -2.99 20.92 -10.89
N ALA A 72 -2.20 19.84 -10.94
CA ALA A 72 -2.27 18.86 -12.02
C ALA A 72 -3.65 18.17 -12.04
N ILE A 73 -4.15 17.72 -10.88
CA ILE A 73 -5.45 17.05 -10.76
C ILE A 73 -6.59 18.00 -11.12
N VAL A 74 -6.56 19.25 -10.66
CA VAL A 74 -7.55 20.27 -11.04
C VAL A 74 -7.58 20.45 -12.57
N THR A 75 -6.41 20.52 -13.20
CA THR A 75 -6.30 20.68 -14.65
C THR A 75 -6.90 19.49 -15.41
N ASP A 76 -6.65 18.27 -14.94
CA ASP A 76 -7.18 17.06 -15.55
C ASP A 76 -8.70 16.93 -15.37
N CYS A 77 -9.23 17.22 -14.17
CA CYS A 77 -10.67 17.27 -13.91
C CYS A 77 -11.38 18.28 -14.83
N CYS A 78 -10.78 19.47 -15.01
CA CYS A 78 -11.31 20.49 -15.90
C CYS A 78 -11.34 20.00 -17.35
N LYS A 79 -10.24 19.40 -17.84
CA LYS A 79 -10.17 18.85 -19.20
C LYS A 79 -11.19 17.73 -19.42
N ALA A 80 -11.29 16.78 -18.50
CA ALA A 80 -12.24 15.67 -18.55
C ALA A 80 -13.68 16.19 -18.65
N THR A 81 -14.05 17.13 -17.78
CA THR A 81 -15.37 17.76 -17.76
C THR A 81 -15.68 18.51 -19.05
N VAL A 82 -14.72 19.29 -19.57
CA VAL A 82 -14.87 19.99 -20.86
C VAL A 82 -15.07 19.01 -22.01
N VAL A 83 -14.31 17.92 -22.07
CA VAL A 83 -14.43 16.89 -23.12
C VAL A 83 -15.83 16.24 -23.08
N VAL A 84 -16.35 15.94 -21.89
CA VAL A 84 -17.69 15.36 -21.71
C VAL A 84 -18.79 16.35 -22.11
N ILE A 85 -18.75 17.59 -21.60
CA ILE A 85 -19.79 18.61 -21.86
C ILE A 85 -19.77 19.07 -23.32
N ARG A 86 -18.59 19.35 -23.88
CA ARG A 86 -18.43 19.87 -25.25
C ARG A 86 -18.34 18.76 -26.30
N ARG A 87 -18.68 17.51 -25.96
CA ARG A 87 -18.62 16.36 -26.86
C ARG A 87 -19.21 16.63 -28.24
N ASN A 88 -20.41 17.22 -28.32
CA ASN A 88 -21.06 17.49 -29.60
C ASN A 88 -20.28 18.52 -30.45
N ALA A 89 -19.68 19.54 -29.81
CA ALA A 89 -18.83 20.50 -30.51
C ALA A 89 -17.54 19.85 -31.02
N ILE A 90 -16.92 18.98 -30.23
CA ILE A 90 -15.72 18.22 -30.63
C ILE A 90 -16.05 17.30 -31.82
N ILE A 91 -17.19 16.61 -31.80
CA ILE A 91 -17.65 15.78 -32.91
C ILE A 91 -17.85 16.62 -34.17
N ASN A 92 -18.49 17.79 -34.06
CA ASN A 92 -18.71 18.68 -35.19
C ASN A 92 -17.40 19.17 -35.80
N ILE A 93 -16.41 19.53 -34.98
CA ILE A 93 -15.08 19.92 -35.46
C ILE A 93 -14.42 18.77 -36.20
N VAL A 94 -14.36 17.58 -35.59
CA VAL A 94 -13.75 16.40 -36.24
C VAL A 94 -14.46 16.02 -37.54
N GLN A 95 -15.79 16.10 -37.58
CA GLN A 95 -16.55 15.84 -38.81
C GLN A 95 -16.33 16.92 -39.87
N SER A 96 -16.15 18.18 -39.49
CA SER A 96 -15.84 19.28 -40.41
C SER A 96 -14.48 19.09 -41.09
N LEU A 97 -13.49 18.56 -40.35
CA LEU A 97 -12.16 18.22 -40.89
C LEU A 97 -12.22 17.09 -41.92
N LEU A 98 -13.22 16.20 -41.84
CA LEU A 98 -13.40 15.09 -42.78
C LEU A 98 -14.26 15.44 -44.00
N LYS A 99 -14.89 16.63 -44.02
CA LYS A 99 -15.77 17.10 -45.09
C LYS A 99 -15.09 18.21 -45.91
N ALA A 100 -15.63 18.52 -47.09
CA ALA A 100 -15.16 19.64 -47.89
C ALA A 100 -15.34 20.97 -47.12
N PRO A 101 -14.40 21.94 -47.20
CA PRO A 101 -13.23 21.99 -48.08
C PRO A 101 -11.97 21.27 -47.56
N HIS A 102 -11.94 20.81 -46.30
CA HIS A 102 -10.73 20.32 -45.62
C HIS A 102 -10.30 18.90 -45.98
N LYS A 103 -11.18 18.14 -46.65
CA LYS A 103 -10.85 16.79 -47.12
C LYS A 103 -9.74 16.87 -48.20
N PRO A 104 -8.65 16.09 -48.09
CA PRO A 104 -7.59 16.05 -49.10
C PRO A 104 -8.12 15.74 -50.49
N ARG A 105 -7.59 16.43 -51.50
CA ARG A 105 -8.03 16.33 -52.90
C ARG A 105 -6.95 15.85 -53.87
N ASN A 106 -5.68 16.09 -53.55
CA ASN A 106 -4.52 15.69 -54.36
C ASN A 106 -3.58 14.79 -53.56
N GLU A 107 -2.65 14.15 -54.26
CA GLU A 107 -1.68 13.22 -53.66
C GLU A 107 -0.75 13.92 -52.65
N ASP A 108 -0.40 15.18 -52.91
CA ASP A 108 0.44 15.99 -52.02
C ASP A 108 -0.24 16.26 -50.66
N GLU A 109 -1.53 16.63 -50.66
CA GLU A 109 -2.34 16.85 -49.46
C GLU A 109 -2.53 15.56 -48.66
N VAL A 110 -2.70 14.42 -49.35
CA VAL A 110 -2.77 13.09 -48.70
C VAL A 110 -1.43 12.74 -48.05
N ALA A 111 -0.31 13.03 -48.71
CA ALA A 111 1.02 12.83 -48.14
C ALA A 111 1.24 13.71 -46.89
N ILE A 112 0.80 14.96 -46.93
CA ILE A 112 0.84 15.88 -45.77
C ILE A 112 0.01 15.33 -44.62
N GLN A 113 -1.25 14.94 -44.86
CA GLN A 113 -2.11 14.39 -43.81
C GLN A 113 -1.48 13.13 -43.18
N THR A 114 -0.98 12.21 -44.01
CA THR A 114 -0.36 10.96 -43.54
C THR A 114 0.87 11.22 -42.68
N LYS A 115 1.67 12.23 -43.03
CA LYS A 115 2.84 12.65 -42.24
C LYS A 115 2.43 13.09 -40.83
N PHE A 116 1.41 13.94 -40.71
CA PHE A 116 0.93 14.42 -39.41
C PHE A 116 0.19 13.35 -38.62
N ASP A 117 -0.59 12.49 -39.27
CA ASP A 117 -1.26 11.36 -38.62
C ASP A 117 -0.23 10.39 -38.01
N LYS A 118 0.85 10.09 -38.74
CA LYS A 118 1.97 9.28 -38.23
C LYS A 118 2.70 9.96 -37.09
N PHE A 119 2.92 11.27 -37.18
CA PHE A 119 3.56 12.06 -36.13
C PHE A 119 2.73 12.04 -34.84
N ILE A 120 1.44 12.35 -34.92
CA ILE A 120 0.51 12.35 -33.79
C ILE A 120 0.44 10.97 -33.15
N ARG A 121 0.35 9.90 -33.95
CA ARG A 121 0.33 8.52 -33.43
C ARG A 121 1.62 8.18 -32.70
N THR A 122 2.76 8.52 -33.26
CA THR A 122 4.08 8.26 -32.64
C THR A 122 4.23 9.03 -31.33
N PHE A 123 3.84 10.31 -31.33
CA PHE A 123 3.88 11.16 -30.14
C PHE A 123 2.96 10.62 -29.03
N SER A 124 1.71 10.27 -29.36
CA SER A 124 0.73 9.70 -28.43
C SER A 124 1.22 8.40 -27.79
N ILE A 125 1.83 7.50 -28.58
CA ILE A 125 2.42 6.25 -28.05
C ILE A 125 3.57 6.54 -27.09
N ARG A 126 4.49 7.44 -27.46
CA ARG A 126 5.64 7.79 -26.60
C ARG A 126 5.20 8.42 -25.29
N TYR A 127 4.25 9.36 -25.35
CA TYR A 127 3.71 10.01 -24.16
C TYR A 127 2.99 9.00 -23.26
N SER A 128 2.18 8.11 -23.83
CA SER A 128 1.49 7.06 -23.06
C SER A 128 2.50 6.11 -22.38
N PHE A 129 3.56 5.72 -23.08
CA PHE A 129 4.61 4.88 -22.53
C PHE A 129 5.35 5.56 -21.37
N MET A 130 5.69 6.85 -21.52
CA MET A 130 6.32 7.65 -20.47
C MET A 130 5.41 7.77 -19.24
N ALA A 131 4.11 8.00 -19.43
CA ALA A 131 3.13 8.03 -18.35
C ALA A 131 3.02 6.68 -17.63
N ILE A 132 2.98 5.56 -18.36
CA ILE A 132 2.93 4.22 -17.78
C ILE A 132 4.18 3.94 -16.95
N ILE A 133 5.38 4.30 -17.43
CA ILE A 133 6.62 4.14 -16.66
C ILE A 133 6.59 4.96 -15.37
N ALA A 134 6.12 6.21 -15.43
CA ALA A 134 6.02 7.07 -14.25
C ALA A 134 5.10 6.45 -13.17
N VAL A 135 3.91 6.02 -13.56
CA VAL A 135 2.94 5.38 -12.65
C VAL A 135 3.45 4.04 -12.11
N ALA A 136 4.12 3.24 -12.94
CA ALA A 136 4.73 1.99 -12.49
C ALA A 136 5.83 2.25 -11.45
N GLY A 137 6.67 3.27 -11.68
CA GLY A 137 7.73 3.68 -10.75
C GLY A 137 7.20 4.10 -9.38
N THR A 138 6.17 4.95 -9.34
CA THR A 138 5.54 5.37 -8.08
C THR A 138 4.91 4.19 -7.34
N THR A 139 4.25 3.28 -8.07
CA THR A 139 3.63 2.09 -7.48
C THR A 139 4.67 1.15 -6.87
N ILE A 140 5.76 0.85 -7.61
CA ILE A 140 6.85 0.00 -7.11
C ILE A 140 7.47 0.60 -5.83
N GLY A 141 7.72 1.91 -5.81
CA GLY A 141 8.24 2.58 -4.63
C GLY A 141 7.32 2.42 -3.41
N SER A 142 6.01 2.62 -3.59
CA SER A 142 5.03 2.45 -2.52
C SER A 142 4.95 1.01 -1.98
N VAL A 143 5.03 0.02 -2.87
CA VAL A 143 5.01 -1.41 -2.49
C VAL A 143 6.28 -1.78 -1.73
N LEU A 144 7.45 -1.34 -2.19
CA LEU A 144 8.72 -1.59 -1.52
C LEU A 144 8.74 -1.01 -0.11
N ASN A 145 8.17 0.19 0.08
CA ASN A 145 8.06 0.80 1.40
C ASN A 145 7.20 -0.06 2.36
N VAL A 146 6.05 -0.55 1.90
CA VAL A 146 5.20 -1.44 2.71
C VAL A 146 5.93 -2.75 3.05
N MET A 147 6.66 -3.33 2.10
CA MET A 147 7.44 -4.55 2.34
C MET A 147 8.53 -4.35 3.40
N GLN A 148 9.21 -3.20 3.41
CA GLN A 148 10.22 -2.87 4.41
C GLN A 148 9.63 -2.74 5.82
N VAL A 149 8.45 -2.11 5.94
CA VAL A 149 7.75 -1.97 7.23
C VAL A 149 7.38 -3.35 7.80
N ILE A 150 6.90 -4.27 6.97
CA ILE A 150 6.57 -5.63 7.41
C ILE A 150 7.84 -6.36 7.90
N GLY A 151 8.95 -6.28 7.17
CA GLY A 151 10.21 -6.93 7.54
C GLY A 151 10.76 -6.45 8.87
N THR A 152 10.82 -5.12 9.07
CA THR A 152 11.27 -4.54 10.35
C THR A 152 10.36 -4.93 11.52
N GLY A 153 9.04 -5.01 11.30
CA GLY A 153 8.10 -5.51 12.29
C GLY A 153 8.32 -6.97 12.67
N THR A 154 8.61 -7.84 11.70
CA THR A 154 8.91 -9.25 11.97
C THR A 154 10.21 -9.43 12.76
N ASP A 155 11.25 -8.66 12.44
CA ASP A 155 12.53 -8.73 13.16
C ASP A 155 12.36 -8.29 14.63
N ALA A 156 11.60 -7.22 14.87
CA ALA A 156 11.28 -6.75 16.22
C ALA A 156 10.48 -7.79 17.02
N LEU A 157 9.52 -8.47 16.39
CA LEU A 157 8.75 -9.55 17.03
C LEU A 157 9.64 -10.73 17.43
N ILE A 158 10.56 -11.16 16.54
CA ILE A 158 11.50 -12.25 16.82
C ILE A 158 12.39 -11.90 18.02
N LEU A 159 12.94 -10.68 18.05
CA LEU A 159 13.73 -10.20 19.19
C LEU A 159 12.92 -10.11 20.48
N GLY A 160 11.65 -9.70 20.41
CA GLY A 160 10.76 -9.67 21.56
C GLY A 160 10.50 -11.07 22.14
N LEU A 161 10.22 -12.05 21.29
CA LEU A 161 9.99 -13.45 21.71
C LEU A 161 11.24 -14.11 22.29
N SER A 162 12.43 -13.82 21.73
CA SER A 162 13.69 -14.36 22.25
C SER A 162 13.99 -13.80 23.64
N LEU A 163 13.84 -12.48 23.86
CA LEU A 163 14.00 -11.86 25.17
C LEU A 163 13.00 -12.40 26.19
N GLN A 164 11.74 -12.60 25.80
CA GLN A 164 10.74 -13.19 26.67
C GLN A 164 11.12 -14.63 27.07
N THR A 165 11.67 -15.41 26.14
CA THR A 165 12.16 -16.77 26.42
C THR A 165 13.32 -16.75 27.41
N CYS A 166 14.27 -15.81 27.27
CA CYS A 166 15.37 -15.63 28.23
C CYS A 166 14.85 -15.29 29.63
N ALA A 167 13.88 -14.39 29.75
CA ALA A 167 13.27 -14.04 31.04
C ALA A 167 12.59 -15.25 31.69
N GLN A 168 11.90 -16.10 30.92
CA GLN A 168 11.29 -17.34 31.44
C GLN A 168 12.34 -18.35 31.91
N LEU A 169 13.48 -18.46 31.21
CA LEU A 169 14.60 -19.30 31.62
C LEU A 169 15.22 -18.83 32.94
N GLU A 170 15.42 -17.52 33.11
CA GLU A 170 15.97 -16.95 34.34
C GLU A 170 15.02 -17.12 35.53
N ILE A 171 13.70 -16.99 35.31
CA ILE A 171 12.68 -17.33 36.32
C ILE A 171 12.75 -18.81 36.69
N PHE A 172 12.91 -19.71 35.71
CA PHE A 172 13.03 -21.14 35.94
C PHE A 172 14.29 -21.48 36.74
N GLU A 173 15.43 -20.89 36.38
CA GLU A 173 16.70 -21.03 37.11
C GLU A 173 16.56 -20.58 38.57
N SER A 174 15.94 -19.42 38.81
CA SER A 174 15.67 -18.92 40.16
C SER A 174 14.79 -19.88 40.98
N ARG A 175 13.75 -20.45 40.37
CA ARG A 175 12.86 -21.45 41.00
C ARG A 175 13.61 -22.74 41.32
N LEU A 176 14.49 -23.20 40.43
CA LEU A 176 15.30 -24.39 40.63
C LEU A 176 16.29 -24.21 41.79
N HIS A 177 16.98 -23.07 41.85
CA HIS A 177 17.87 -22.74 42.97
C HIS A 177 17.14 -22.76 44.31
N LYS A 178 15.96 -22.14 44.40
CA LYS A 178 15.12 -22.19 45.63
C LYS A 178 14.70 -23.61 45.99
N PHE A 179 14.34 -24.44 45.00
CA PHE A 179 13.97 -25.83 45.24
C PHE A 179 15.15 -26.66 45.77
N ILE A 180 16.33 -26.52 45.18
CA ILE A 180 17.55 -27.20 45.62
C ILE A 180 17.87 -26.81 47.07
N ILE A 181 17.93 -25.50 47.38
CA ILE A 181 18.20 -25.02 48.74
C ILE A 181 17.20 -25.60 49.75
N ASN A 182 15.90 -25.54 49.44
CA ASN A 182 14.86 -26.06 50.33
C ASN A 182 14.97 -27.58 50.54
N LYS A 183 15.33 -28.34 49.50
CA LYS A 183 15.59 -29.77 49.60
C LYS A 183 16.81 -30.07 50.48
N THR A 184 17.92 -29.36 50.29
CA THR A 184 19.14 -29.52 51.11
C THR A 184 18.89 -29.20 52.58
N VAL A 185 18.16 -28.11 52.87
CA VAL A 185 17.77 -27.74 54.25
C VAL A 185 16.92 -28.83 54.89
N ARG A 186 15.94 -29.38 54.16
CA ARG A 186 15.09 -30.47 54.66
C ARG A 186 15.86 -31.76 54.92
N ASP A 187 16.74 -32.17 54.00
CA ASP A 187 17.55 -33.38 54.15
C ASP A 187 18.54 -33.25 55.33
N LEU A 188 19.13 -32.06 55.53
CA LEU A 188 19.97 -31.75 56.69
C LEU A 188 19.17 -31.80 58.00
N GLY A 189 17.95 -31.24 58.02
CA GLY A 189 17.06 -31.30 59.16
C GLY A 189 16.70 -32.74 59.57
N HIS A 190 16.43 -33.61 58.59
CA HIS A 190 16.20 -35.04 58.84
C HIS A 190 17.45 -35.75 59.40
N THR A 191 18.63 -35.43 58.89
CA THR A 191 19.90 -36.02 59.34
C THR A 191 20.24 -35.61 60.77
N LEU A 192 20.07 -34.32 61.11
CA LEU A 192 20.27 -33.80 62.47
C LEU A 192 19.27 -34.41 63.46
N SER A 193 18.01 -34.55 63.07
CA SER A 193 17.00 -35.21 63.92
C SER A 193 17.29 -36.69 64.15
N ALA A 194 17.81 -37.40 63.14
CA ALA A 194 18.22 -38.80 63.28
C ALA A 194 19.46 -38.96 64.17
N SER A 195 20.44 -38.06 64.02
CA SER A 195 21.64 -38.03 64.86
C SER A 195 21.31 -37.81 66.34
N ASN A 196 20.48 -36.80 66.65
CA ASN A 196 20.05 -36.53 68.02
C ASN A 196 19.29 -37.71 68.65
N LYS A 197 18.46 -38.43 67.87
CA LYS A 197 17.78 -39.64 68.37
C LYS A 197 18.76 -40.76 68.72
N ASN A 198 19.80 -40.97 67.91
CA ASN A 198 20.83 -41.98 68.19
C ASN A 198 21.68 -41.59 69.40
N GLU A 199 22.00 -40.31 69.57
CA GLU A 199 22.78 -39.83 70.72
C GLU A 199 22.01 -39.98 72.03
N VAL A 200 20.71 -39.66 72.05
CA VAL A 200 19.82 -39.90 73.19
C VAL A 200 19.71 -41.39 73.52
N GLY A 201 19.54 -42.25 72.51
CA GLY A 201 19.47 -43.70 72.72
C GLY A 201 20.77 -44.31 73.25
N ILE A 202 21.94 -43.78 72.85
CA ILE A 202 23.24 -44.21 73.37
C ILE A 202 23.42 -43.71 74.82
N SER A 203 23.02 -42.46 75.12
CA SER A 203 23.07 -41.91 76.49
C SER A 203 22.22 -42.71 77.47
N GLU A 204 21.01 -43.12 77.08
CA GLU A 204 20.12 -43.95 77.91
C GLU A 204 20.74 -45.33 78.21
N CYS A 205 21.42 -45.93 77.23
CA CYS A 205 22.10 -47.21 77.39
C CYS A 205 23.30 -47.11 78.33
N VAL A 206 24.06 -46.00 78.27
CA VAL A 206 25.19 -45.73 79.16
C VAL A 206 24.73 -45.49 80.60
N ASP A 207 23.68 -44.70 80.81
CA ASP A 207 23.11 -44.48 82.15
C ASP A 207 22.55 -45.77 82.76
N TYR A 208 21.88 -46.61 81.97
CA TYR A 208 21.39 -47.90 82.45
C TYR A 208 22.54 -48.82 82.90
N HIS A 209 23.65 -48.83 82.16
CA HIS A 209 24.81 -49.65 82.49
C HIS A 209 25.58 -49.15 83.74
N LEU A 210 25.57 -47.84 84.00
CA LEU A 210 26.13 -47.23 85.21
C LEU A 210 25.23 -47.42 86.45
N SER A 211 23.94 -47.68 86.28
CA SER A 211 23.00 -47.96 87.38
C SER A 211 23.00 -49.41 87.88
N ILE A 212 23.64 -50.32 87.14
CA ILE A 212 23.69 -51.77 87.43
C ILE A 212 24.97 -52.18 88.19
N TYR A 213 25.93 -51.26 88.35
CA TYR A 213 27.16 -51.47 89.13
C TYR A 213 27.13 -50.67 90.42
#